data_AF-A0A7J8J1J7-F1
#
_entry.id   AF-A0A7J8J1J7-F1
#
_cell.length_a   1.000
_cell.length_b   1.000
_cell.length_c   1.000
_cell.angle_alpha   90.00
_cell.angle_beta   90.00
_cell.angle_gamma   90.00
#
_symmetry.space_group_name_H-M   'P 1'
#
loop_
_entity.id
_entity.type
_entity.pdbx_description
1 polymer ?
#
loop_
_entity_poly.entity_id
_entity_poly.type
_entity_poly.pdbx_seq_one_letter_code
_entity_poly.pdbx_strand_id
1 'polypeptide(L)'
;MMEESGIETTPPGTPPPNPAGLAAAMSSTPIPLGIVPTPITQQASLTSLAQGTETTSAITFPEEQEDPRIVRDQDEASAGGLWGFIKGVAGNPVVKSVLDKTKHSVESMITTLDPGMAPYIKSGGELDIVVTSNKEVKVAAVRDAFQEVFGLAVVMGEAVQSNIAPQPVGYAAGLKGAQERIDTLRRTGVIHEKQIAVSVENFIAELLPDKWFDIGCLIVEDPAHGIHLEAFTQATPLPLEFVQQAQSLTPQDYNLRWSGLLVTVGEVLEKSLVNVSRTDWHLTFTGMSRRQMIYSAAKAVAGMYKKRLPPRTM
;
A
#
# COMPACT_ATOMS: atom_id res chain seq x y z
N MET A 1 32.87 -43.47 -69.87
CA MET A 1 32.34 -44.84 -69.81
C MET A 1 31.70 -45.00 -68.44
N MET A 2 30.38 -45.29 -68.42
CA MET A 2 29.56 -45.87 -67.33
C MET A 2 29.55 -45.18 -65.95
N GLU A 3 28.52 -45.24 -65.11
CA GLU A 3 27.05 -45.35 -65.14
C GLU A 3 26.66 -45.41 -63.65
N GLU A 4 25.53 -44.79 -63.25
CA GLU A 4 24.65 -45.02 -62.06
C GLU A 4 25.26 -45.18 -60.64
N SER A 5 24.64 -44.85 -59.50
CA SER A 5 23.26 -44.78 -58.98
C SER A 5 23.39 -44.14 -57.56
N GLY A 6 22.51 -43.34 -56.96
CA GLY A 6 21.07 -43.42 -56.77
C GLY A 6 20.75 -43.92 -55.34
N ILE A 7 20.39 -43.03 -54.40
CA ILE A 7 19.19 -43.13 -53.52
C ILE A 7 19.04 -41.87 -52.64
N GLU A 8 17.86 -41.26 -52.79
CA GLU A 8 17.33 -40.13 -52.04
C GLU A 8 16.28 -40.66 -51.06
N THR A 9 16.35 -40.27 -49.78
CA THR A 9 15.31 -40.59 -48.77
C THR A 9 14.93 -39.33 -47.99
N THR A 10 13.73 -38.83 -48.27
CA THR A 10 13.03 -37.74 -47.58
C THR A 10 12.33 -38.23 -46.31
N PRO A 11 12.17 -37.41 -45.25
CA PRO A 11 11.34 -37.73 -44.08
C PRO A 11 9.85 -37.38 -44.29
N PRO A 12 8.93 -37.99 -43.50
CA PRO A 12 7.52 -38.15 -43.87
C PRO A 12 6.64 -36.93 -43.58
N GLY A 13 5.62 -36.79 -44.45
CA GLY A 13 4.64 -35.72 -44.47
C GLY A 13 3.44 -35.89 -43.53
N THR A 14 2.77 -34.76 -43.36
CA THR A 14 1.47 -34.51 -42.73
C THR A 14 0.30 -35.22 -43.43
N PRO A 15 -0.76 -35.63 -42.72
CA PRO A 15 -1.99 -36.12 -43.33
C PRO A 15 -2.94 -34.99 -43.79
N PRO A 16 -3.75 -35.21 -44.84
CA PRO A 16 -4.65 -34.22 -45.46
C PRO A 16 -6.08 -34.19 -44.86
N PRO A 17 -6.91 -33.18 -45.21
CA PRO A 17 -8.31 -33.09 -44.77
C PRO A 17 -9.23 -33.92 -45.69
N ASN A 18 -10.36 -34.40 -45.14
CA ASN A 18 -11.38 -35.13 -45.90
C ASN A 18 -12.68 -34.29 -46.03
N PRO A 19 -13.30 -34.19 -47.23
CA PRO A 19 -14.58 -33.50 -47.46
C PRO A 19 -15.76 -34.46 -47.80
N ALA A 20 -16.96 -33.86 -47.89
CA ALA A 20 -18.28 -34.37 -48.37
C ALA A 20 -19.23 -34.95 -47.28
N GLY A 21 -20.51 -34.55 -47.18
CA GLY A 21 -21.29 -33.59 -47.96
C GLY A 21 -22.79 -33.48 -47.53
N LEU A 22 -23.36 -32.31 -47.85
CA LEU A 22 -24.75 -31.92 -48.21
C LEU A 22 -25.95 -32.01 -47.22
N ALA A 23 -26.52 -30.82 -46.93
CA ALA A 23 -27.89 -30.32 -47.26
C ALA A 23 -28.44 -29.38 -46.14
N ALA A 24 -28.52 -28.04 -46.33
CA ALA A 24 -29.68 -27.22 -46.76
C ALA A 24 -30.91 -27.29 -45.80
N ALA A 25 -31.61 -26.24 -45.33
CA ALA A 25 -31.68 -24.81 -45.62
C ALA A 25 -32.45 -24.03 -44.51
N MET A 26 -32.13 -22.73 -44.38
CA MET A 26 -32.97 -21.52 -44.13
C MET A 26 -34.29 -21.57 -43.30
N SER A 27 -34.40 -20.73 -42.26
CA SER A 27 -35.41 -19.64 -42.18
C SER A 27 -35.44 -18.94 -40.79
N SER A 28 -35.52 -17.62 -40.81
CA SER A 28 -35.67 -16.65 -39.71
C SER A 28 -37.12 -16.27 -39.41
N THR A 29 -37.47 -15.89 -38.17
CA THR A 29 -38.31 -14.70 -37.75
C THR A 29 -38.72 -14.75 -36.24
N PRO A 30 -39.18 -13.62 -35.61
CA PRO A 30 -38.96 -13.31 -34.18
C PRO A 30 -40.21 -13.12 -33.26
N ILE A 31 -39.98 -13.14 -31.92
CA ILE A 31 -40.64 -12.54 -30.70
C ILE A 31 -42.20 -12.56 -30.55
N PRO A 32 -42.76 -12.76 -29.33
CA PRO A 32 -43.36 -11.62 -28.62
C PRO A 32 -43.16 -11.57 -27.08
N LEU A 33 -43.33 -10.36 -26.53
CA LEU A 33 -43.40 -9.98 -25.11
C LEU A 33 -44.67 -10.49 -24.39
N GLY A 34 -44.53 -10.73 -23.08
CA GLY A 34 -45.53 -10.40 -22.06
C GLY A 34 -46.30 -11.56 -21.41
N ILE A 35 -46.23 -11.63 -20.07
CA ILE A 35 -47.35 -11.76 -19.09
C ILE A 35 -46.82 -12.32 -17.74
N VAL A 36 -47.18 -11.61 -16.66
CA VAL A 36 -46.95 -11.91 -15.24
C VAL A 36 -47.98 -12.96 -14.74
N PRO A 37 -47.70 -13.76 -13.70
CA PRO A 37 -48.50 -13.62 -12.48
C PRO A 37 -47.70 -13.74 -11.16
N THR A 38 -48.34 -13.27 -10.09
CA THR A 38 -47.85 -13.00 -8.72
C THR A 38 -48.11 -14.19 -7.75
N PRO A 39 -48.11 -14.02 -6.40
CA PRO A 39 -47.19 -14.69 -5.48
C PRO A 39 -47.84 -15.86 -4.71
N ILE A 40 -47.04 -16.80 -4.20
CA ILE A 40 -47.52 -17.77 -3.20
C ILE A 40 -46.71 -17.64 -1.91
N THR A 41 -47.42 -17.14 -0.91
CA THR A 41 -47.17 -17.26 0.52
C THR A 41 -47.37 -18.73 0.92
N GLN A 42 -46.42 -19.34 1.64
CA GLN A 42 -46.79 -20.39 2.58
C GLN A 42 -45.88 -20.42 3.81
N GLN A 43 -46.54 -20.26 4.95
CA GLN A 43 -46.02 -20.23 6.31
C GLN A 43 -45.50 -21.60 6.77
N ALA A 44 -44.70 -21.51 7.83
CA ALA A 44 -44.07 -22.56 8.60
C ALA A 44 -45.01 -23.66 9.17
N SER A 45 -44.46 -24.85 9.34
CA SER A 45 -44.78 -25.86 10.37
C SER A 45 -43.61 -26.85 10.45
N LEU A 46 -42.70 -26.74 11.44
CA LEU A 46 -42.64 -27.53 12.68
C LEU A 46 -42.79 -29.04 12.49
N THR A 47 -41.69 -29.78 12.42
CA THR A 47 -41.46 -31.01 13.23
C THR A 47 -40.02 -31.51 13.11
N SER A 48 -39.62 -32.20 14.17
CA SER A 48 -38.25 -32.51 14.59
C SER A 48 -37.80 -33.94 14.28
N LEU A 49 -36.47 -34.11 14.32
CA LEU A 49 -35.66 -35.29 14.74
C LEU A 49 -34.90 -36.08 13.65
N ALA A 50 -33.59 -36.09 13.89
CA ALA A 50 -32.59 -37.18 13.75
C ALA A 50 -31.66 -37.20 12.51
N GLN A 51 -30.40 -36.81 12.80
CA GLN A 51 -29.09 -37.42 12.44
C GLN A 51 -28.85 -37.90 10.99
N GLY A 52 -27.79 -37.50 10.27
CA GLY A 52 -26.62 -36.71 10.67
C GLY A 52 -25.59 -36.58 9.53
N THR A 53 -24.49 -35.90 9.88
CA THR A 53 -23.17 -35.86 9.22
C THR A 53 -23.09 -35.36 7.78
N GLU A 54 -23.05 -34.03 7.60
CA GLU A 54 -22.15 -33.40 6.61
C GLU A 54 -21.56 -32.10 7.17
N THR A 55 -20.25 -31.98 7.03
CA THR A 55 -19.41 -30.85 7.44
C THR A 55 -19.49 -29.71 6.44
N THR A 56 -20.17 -28.62 6.79
CA THR A 56 -19.96 -27.29 6.20
C THR A 56 -20.10 -26.23 7.28
N SER A 57 -19.00 -25.57 7.63
CA SER A 57 -18.95 -24.50 8.61
C SER A 57 -19.73 -23.27 8.12
N ALA A 58 -20.90 -23.03 8.70
CA ALA A 58 -21.59 -21.75 8.61
C ALA A 58 -21.17 -20.87 9.80
N ILE A 59 -20.63 -19.69 9.52
CA ILE A 59 -20.28 -18.69 10.54
C ILE A 59 -21.59 -18.16 11.12
N THR A 60 -21.89 -18.50 12.36
CA THR A 60 -22.98 -17.90 13.15
C THR A 60 -22.38 -16.82 14.04
N PHE A 61 -22.84 -15.58 13.88
CA PHE A 61 -22.51 -14.47 14.79
C PHE A 61 -23.34 -14.61 16.08
N PRO A 62 -22.75 -14.55 17.28
CA PRO A 62 -23.52 -14.48 18.51
C PRO A 62 -24.20 -13.11 18.63
N GLU A 63 -25.51 -13.13 18.82
CA GLU A 63 -26.36 -11.98 19.15
C GLU A 63 -26.08 -11.54 20.59
N GLU A 64 -25.96 -10.23 20.83
CA GLU A 64 -25.65 -9.63 22.13
C GLU A 64 -26.74 -9.92 23.17
N GLN A 65 -26.31 -10.35 24.35
CA GLN A 65 -27.18 -10.57 25.50
C GLN A 65 -27.21 -9.30 26.37
N GLU A 66 -28.35 -8.60 26.35
CA GLU A 66 -28.66 -7.50 27.28
C GLU A 66 -28.84 -8.01 28.72
N ASP A 67 -28.25 -7.30 29.70
CA ASP A 67 -28.46 -7.54 31.13
C ASP A 67 -29.26 -6.37 31.77
N PRO A 68 -30.43 -6.63 32.38
CA PRO A 68 -31.19 -5.63 33.11
C PRO A 68 -31.14 -5.88 34.63
N ARG A 69 -30.58 -4.92 35.41
CA ARG A 69 -31.33 -4.08 36.40
C ARG A 69 -30.41 -3.33 37.42
N ILE A 70 -30.38 -1.99 37.42
CA ILE A 70 -31.02 -0.93 38.28
C ILE A 70 -30.44 -0.67 39.70
N VAL A 71 -30.27 0.65 40.00
CA VAL A 71 -30.35 1.44 41.27
C VAL A 71 -28.98 1.78 41.89
N ARG A 72 -28.42 2.99 41.73
CA ARG A 72 -28.75 4.37 42.21
C ARG A 72 -28.36 4.61 43.67
N ASP A 73 -27.38 5.50 43.87
CA ASP A 73 -27.40 6.49 44.97
C ASP A 73 -26.76 7.81 44.52
N GLN A 74 -27.40 8.89 44.94
CA GLN A 74 -27.05 10.31 44.78
C GLN A 74 -26.29 10.79 46.03
N ASP A 75 -25.45 11.82 45.85
CA ASP A 75 -25.28 13.02 46.71
C ASP A 75 -23.89 13.63 46.44
N GLU A 76 -23.59 14.91 46.63
CA GLU A 76 -24.26 16.19 46.38
C GLU A 76 -23.09 17.23 46.40
N ALA A 77 -23.24 18.34 45.68
CA ALA A 77 -22.61 19.66 45.85
C ALA A 77 -21.11 19.85 46.23
N SER A 78 -20.38 20.66 45.46
CA SER A 78 -19.76 21.92 45.97
C SER A 78 -19.05 22.78 44.90
N ALA A 79 -19.52 24.03 44.83
CA ALA A 79 -18.92 25.31 44.47
C ALA A 79 -17.45 25.44 44.00
N GLY A 80 -17.26 26.29 42.96
CA GLY A 80 -16.61 27.60 43.15
C GLY A 80 -15.10 27.77 42.83
N GLY A 81 -14.82 28.34 41.64
CA GLY A 81 -14.03 29.57 41.45
C GLY A 81 -12.49 29.57 41.62
N LEU A 82 -11.89 30.61 41.00
CA LEU A 82 -10.51 31.12 41.13
C LEU A 82 -9.50 30.30 40.29
N TRP A 83 -8.68 30.84 39.38
CA TRP A 83 -7.78 31.98 39.55
C TRP A 83 -7.50 32.68 38.21
N GLY A 84 -7.86 33.97 38.15
CA GLY A 84 -7.42 34.93 37.13
C GLY A 84 -6.61 36.05 37.81
N PHE A 85 -5.32 36.13 37.51
CA PHE A 85 -4.37 37.12 38.00
C PHE A 85 -3.29 37.19 36.90
N ILE A 86 -2.94 38.28 36.22
CA ILE A 86 -3.05 39.72 36.48
C ILE A 86 -2.89 40.45 35.12
N LYS A 87 -3.62 41.54 34.97
CA LYS A 87 -3.65 42.46 33.82
C LYS A 87 -2.74 43.66 34.08
N GLY A 88 -1.80 43.90 33.16
CA GLY A 88 -1.48 45.22 32.60
C GLY A 88 -0.45 46.10 33.32
N VAL A 89 0.57 46.54 32.58
CA VAL A 89 1.10 47.92 32.58
C VAL A 89 1.52 48.29 31.16
N ALA A 90 1.15 49.50 30.76
CA ALA A 90 1.34 50.10 29.45
C ALA A 90 2.75 50.67 29.23
N GLY A 91 3.19 50.69 27.97
CA GLY A 91 3.73 51.89 27.32
C GLY A 91 5.21 52.30 27.50
N ASN A 92 6.05 51.86 26.55
CA ASN A 92 7.18 52.55 25.87
C ASN A 92 8.54 52.80 26.60
N PRO A 93 9.67 53.11 25.90
CA PRO A 93 10.25 52.62 24.61
C PRO A 93 11.76 52.17 24.72
N VAL A 94 12.28 51.46 23.69
CA VAL A 94 13.69 51.36 23.20
C VAL A 94 14.84 51.32 24.24
N VAL A 95 15.65 50.25 24.35
CA VAL A 95 16.96 49.97 23.70
C VAL A 95 17.29 48.47 24.00
N LYS A 96 17.97 47.62 23.22
CA LYS A 96 19.07 47.78 22.26
C LYS A 96 19.25 46.45 21.49
N SER A 97 19.44 46.55 20.18
CA SER A 97 19.90 45.49 19.28
C SER A 97 21.41 45.28 19.42
N VAL A 98 21.85 44.03 19.61
CA VAL A 98 23.11 43.34 19.27
C VAL A 98 23.07 42.00 20.04
N LEU A 99 23.24 40.80 19.48
CA LEU A 99 24.23 40.39 18.51
C LEU A 99 23.81 39.04 17.89
N ASP A 100 23.60 39.03 16.57
CA ASP A 100 23.68 37.85 15.74
C ASP A 100 25.14 37.35 15.66
N LYS A 101 25.29 36.03 15.56
CA LYS A 101 26.50 35.24 15.20
C LYS A 101 27.47 34.85 16.33
N THR A 102 27.35 33.59 16.73
CA THR A 102 28.44 32.60 16.74
C THR A 102 27.78 31.24 16.50
N LYS A 103 27.43 30.87 15.26
CA LYS A 103 28.24 30.09 14.31
C LYS A 103 29.20 29.08 14.98
N HIS A 104 28.72 27.84 15.03
CA HIS A 104 29.44 26.58 14.97
C HIS A 104 30.49 26.37 16.07
N SER A 105 30.03 25.89 17.23
CA SER A 105 30.88 25.10 18.10
C SER A 105 31.13 23.76 17.40
N VAL A 106 32.33 23.60 16.87
CA VAL A 106 32.83 22.34 16.31
C VAL A 106 33.24 21.50 17.50
N GLU A 107 32.42 20.54 17.92
CA GLU A 107 32.89 19.47 18.80
C GLU A 107 33.79 18.55 17.98
N SER A 108 35.07 18.94 17.90
CA SER A 108 36.15 18.05 17.48
C SER A 108 36.45 17.09 18.61
N MET A 109 35.63 16.03 18.74
CA MET A 109 36.08 14.83 19.44
C MET A 109 36.96 14.04 18.49
N ILE A 110 38.26 14.17 18.73
CA ILE A 110 39.34 13.40 18.12
C ILE A 110 39.17 11.95 18.56
N THR A 111 38.56 11.15 17.69
CA THR A 111 38.79 9.71 17.61
C THR A 111 39.20 9.45 16.18
N THR A 112 40.35 8.80 16.01
CA THR A 112 41.05 8.58 14.75
C THR A 112 40.27 7.56 13.92
N LEU A 113 39.14 7.99 13.37
CA LEU A 113 38.31 7.18 12.52
C LEU A 113 38.78 7.33 11.09
N ASP A 114 38.98 6.17 10.46
CA ASP A 114 39.01 6.05 9.01
C ASP A 114 37.85 6.88 8.42
N PRO A 115 38.09 7.81 7.48
CA PRO A 115 37.04 8.61 6.84
C PRO A 115 35.88 7.78 6.29
N GLY A 116 36.10 6.49 6.00
CA GLY A 116 35.05 5.54 5.60
C GLY A 116 34.08 5.11 6.71
N MET A 117 34.37 5.40 7.98
CA MET A 117 33.58 4.99 9.15
C MET A 117 32.83 6.13 9.85
N ALA A 118 32.92 7.36 9.35
CA ALA A 118 32.17 8.51 9.85
C ALA A 118 30.65 8.29 10.02
N PRO A 119 29.93 7.53 9.16
CA PRO A 119 28.51 7.26 9.40
C PRO A 119 28.24 6.28 10.57
N TYR A 120 29.25 5.60 11.11
CA TYR A 120 29.08 4.59 12.18
C TYR A 120 29.36 5.10 13.59
N ILE A 121 29.63 6.40 13.74
CA ILE A 121 30.08 7.01 15.01
C ILE A 121 28.94 7.82 15.65
N LYS A 122 27.76 7.21 15.60
CA LYS A 122 26.60 7.60 16.38
C LYS A 122 25.88 6.36 16.94
N SER A 123 26.65 5.41 17.43
CA SER A 123 26.15 4.24 18.17
C SER A 123 25.67 4.63 19.58
N GLY A 124 24.73 5.58 19.64
CA GLY A 124 24.01 6.05 20.83
C GLY A 124 22.49 5.88 20.71
N GLY A 125 22.00 5.08 19.76
CA GLY A 125 20.58 4.73 19.66
C GLY A 125 19.72 5.60 18.73
N GLU A 126 20.33 6.28 17.74
CA GLU A 126 19.66 6.99 16.65
C GLU A 126 19.42 6.02 15.48
N LEU A 127 18.17 5.83 15.07
CA LEU A 127 17.84 5.02 13.90
C LEU A 127 18.09 5.84 12.63
N ASP A 128 19.00 5.42 11.76
CA ASP A 128 19.24 6.06 10.46
C ASP A 128 18.54 5.27 9.35
N ILE A 129 17.57 5.91 8.70
CA ILE A 129 16.66 5.28 7.74
C ILE A 129 16.70 6.03 6.41
N VAL A 130 16.81 5.27 5.32
CA VAL A 130 16.59 5.81 3.98
C VAL A 130 15.25 5.33 3.43
N VAL A 131 14.40 6.27 3.05
CA VAL A 131 13.18 6.02 2.29
C VAL A 131 13.52 6.00 0.80
N THR A 132 13.09 4.97 0.07
CA THR A 132 13.37 4.82 -1.36
C THR A 132 12.43 5.68 -2.23
N SER A 133 12.25 6.94 -1.83
CA SER A 133 11.50 7.98 -2.51
C SER A 133 11.90 9.34 -1.93
N ASN A 134 11.98 10.37 -2.77
CA ASN A 134 12.15 11.77 -2.34
C ASN A 134 10.82 12.55 -2.22
N LYS A 135 9.67 11.91 -2.50
CA LYS A 135 8.35 12.54 -2.35
C LYS A 135 8.02 12.72 -0.87
N GLU A 136 7.80 13.96 -0.43
CA GLU A 136 7.56 14.30 0.97
C GLU A 136 6.36 13.57 1.57
N VAL A 137 5.30 13.29 0.78
CA VAL A 137 4.14 12.52 1.24
C VAL A 137 4.53 11.14 1.79
N LYS A 138 5.59 10.52 1.24
CA LYS A 138 6.14 9.23 1.70
C LYS A 138 7.17 9.44 2.80
N VAL A 139 8.17 10.30 2.55
CA VAL A 139 9.30 10.53 3.47
C VAL A 139 8.81 11.00 4.83
N ALA A 140 7.93 11.99 4.85
CA ALA A 140 7.44 12.57 6.08
C ALA A 140 6.51 11.61 6.84
N ALA A 141 5.69 10.83 6.14
CA ALA A 141 4.85 9.81 6.78
C ALA A 141 5.69 8.75 7.49
N VAL A 142 6.78 8.29 6.86
CA VAL A 142 7.73 7.35 7.47
C VAL A 142 8.49 8.02 8.61
N ARG A 143 8.99 9.24 8.40
CA ARG A 143 9.71 10.02 9.43
C ARG A 143 8.89 10.16 10.70
N ASP A 144 7.68 10.68 10.60
CA ASP A 144 6.80 10.93 11.74
C ASP A 144 6.47 9.61 12.46
N ALA A 145 6.20 8.54 11.71
CA ALA A 145 5.88 7.23 12.28
C ALA A 145 7.06 6.61 13.04
N PHE A 146 8.27 6.63 12.46
CA PHE A 146 9.45 6.07 13.11
C PHE A 146 9.94 6.95 14.27
N GLN A 147 9.85 8.28 14.16
CA GLN A 147 10.16 9.18 15.26
C GLN A 147 9.21 8.99 16.44
N GLU A 148 7.92 8.73 16.20
CA GLU A 148 6.99 8.46 17.29
C GLU A 148 7.30 7.13 18.00
N VAL A 149 7.70 6.09 17.26
CA VAL A 149 7.97 4.76 17.84
C VAL A 149 9.35 4.68 18.52
N PHE A 150 10.36 5.36 17.97
CA PHE A 150 11.76 5.28 18.40
C PHE A 150 12.26 6.51 19.17
N GLY A 151 11.57 7.64 19.09
CA GLY A 151 12.01 8.94 19.61
C GLY A 151 13.09 9.58 18.74
N LEU A 152 14.22 8.90 18.57
CA LEU A 152 15.37 9.36 17.78
C LEU A 152 15.50 8.53 16.49
N ALA A 153 14.86 9.01 15.43
CA ALA A 153 15.01 8.46 14.08
C ALA A 153 15.31 9.59 13.08
N VAL A 154 16.40 9.44 12.34
CA VAL A 154 16.76 10.26 11.18
C VAL A 154 16.24 9.55 9.95
N VAL A 155 15.43 10.25 9.16
CA VAL A 155 14.80 9.68 7.97
C VAL A 155 15.08 10.60 6.79
N MET A 156 15.79 10.07 5.81
CA MET A 156 16.15 10.75 4.57
C MET A 156 15.47 10.08 3.38
N GLY A 157 15.18 10.84 2.33
CA GLY A 157 14.52 10.33 1.13
C GLY A 157 15.45 10.32 -0.07
N GLU A 158 15.61 9.16 -0.70
CA GLU A 158 16.42 9.00 -1.91
C GLU A 158 15.55 8.68 -3.13
N ALA A 159 15.80 9.39 -4.22
CA ALA A 159 15.05 9.19 -5.46
C ALA A 159 15.53 7.95 -6.20
N VAL A 160 14.62 7.04 -6.53
CA VAL A 160 14.92 5.83 -7.30
C VAL A 160 13.73 5.42 -8.15
N GLN A 161 14.03 4.84 -9.30
CA GLN A 161 13.03 4.27 -10.20
C GLN A 161 13.06 2.74 -10.11
N SER A 162 11.91 2.12 -10.32
CA SER A 162 11.74 0.66 -10.43
C SER A 162 11.47 0.29 -11.89
N ASN A 163 11.74 -0.95 -12.28
CA ASN A 163 11.42 -1.46 -13.62
C ASN A 163 9.99 -2.06 -13.67
N ILE A 164 9.06 -1.37 -13.01
CA ILE A 164 7.65 -1.74 -12.86
C ILE A 164 6.79 -0.64 -13.48
N ALA A 165 5.64 -1.02 -14.03
CA ALA A 165 4.67 -0.10 -14.61
C ALA A 165 4.30 1.03 -13.63
N PRO A 166 4.02 2.26 -14.12
CA PRO A 166 3.61 3.38 -13.27
C PRO A 166 2.43 3.09 -12.35
N GLN A 167 1.50 2.24 -12.80
CA GLN A 167 0.41 1.69 -11.99
C GLN A 167 0.62 0.18 -11.83
N PRO A 168 1.31 -0.27 -10.78
CA PRO A 168 1.44 -1.70 -10.52
C PRO A 168 0.06 -2.33 -10.31
N VAL A 169 -0.13 -3.54 -10.83
CA VAL A 169 -1.36 -4.33 -10.69
C VAL A 169 -1.06 -5.63 -9.95
N GLY A 170 -1.73 -5.82 -8.82
CA GLY A 170 -1.57 -6.97 -7.93
C GLY A 170 -0.41 -6.83 -6.95
N TYR A 171 -0.49 -7.62 -5.87
CA TYR A 171 0.49 -7.63 -4.78
C TYR A 171 1.92 -7.93 -5.26
N ALA A 172 2.07 -8.88 -6.18
CA ALA A 172 3.38 -9.29 -6.69
C ALA A 172 4.12 -8.13 -7.38
N ALA A 173 3.41 -7.34 -8.20
CA ALA A 173 4.01 -6.18 -8.87
C ALA A 173 4.36 -5.06 -7.88
N GLY A 174 3.46 -4.79 -6.93
CA GLY A 174 3.70 -3.79 -5.87
C GLY A 174 4.93 -4.12 -5.03
N LEU A 175 5.00 -5.35 -4.49
CA LEU A 175 6.14 -5.81 -3.68
C LEU A 175 7.43 -5.85 -4.48
N LYS A 176 7.39 -6.35 -5.73
CA LYS A 176 8.57 -6.35 -6.60
C LYS A 176 9.07 -4.94 -6.86
N GLY A 177 8.18 -3.98 -7.15
CA GLY A 177 8.57 -2.58 -7.36
C GLY A 177 9.16 -1.93 -6.12
N ALA A 178 8.60 -2.25 -4.94
CA ALA A 178 9.14 -1.77 -3.68
C ALA A 178 10.54 -2.34 -3.39
N GLN A 179 10.75 -3.65 -3.59
CA GLN A 179 12.02 -4.33 -3.37
C GLN A 179 13.09 -3.87 -4.37
N GLU A 180 12.77 -3.80 -5.66
CA GLU A 180 13.70 -3.36 -6.71
C GLU A 180 14.29 -1.97 -6.43
N ARG A 181 13.53 -1.09 -5.76
CA ARG A 181 14.02 0.24 -5.36
C ARG A 181 15.06 0.16 -4.25
N ILE A 182 14.86 -0.70 -3.25
CA ILE A 182 15.86 -0.93 -2.20
C ILE A 182 17.12 -1.52 -2.83
N ASP A 183 16.96 -2.60 -3.62
CA ASP A 183 18.05 -3.30 -4.28
C ASP A 183 18.85 -2.34 -5.20
N THR A 184 18.15 -1.47 -5.93
CA THR A 184 18.79 -0.51 -6.83
C THR A 184 19.64 0.49 -6.06
N LEU A 185 19.14 1.08 -4.97
CA LEU A 185 19.91 2.03 -4.16
C LEU A 185 21.15 1.38 -3.52
N ARG A 186 21.04 0.12 -3.07
CA ARG A 186 22.20 -0.64 -2.55
C ARG A 186 23.20 -0.92 -3.67
N ARG A 187 22.74 -1.44 -4.80
CA ARG A 187 23.59 -1.82 -5.95
C ARG A 187 24.32 -0.62 -6.55
N THR A 188 23.71 0.57 -6.56
CA THR A 188 24.36 1.80 -7.04
C THR A 188 25.25 2.47 -5.99
N GLY A 189 25.27 1.96 -4.75
CA GLY A 189 26.06 2.52 -3.65
C GLY A 189 25.52 3.85 -3.10
N VAL A 190 24.27 4.21 -3.40
CA VAL A 190 23.64 5.42 -2.84
C VAL A 190 23.36 5.24 -1.36
N ILE A 191 22.96 4.03 -0.96
CA ILE A 191 22.82 3.65 0.45
C ILE A 191 23.79 2.53 0.79
N HIS A 192 24.24 2.50 2.04
CA HIS A 192 25.16 1.45 2.48
C HIS A 192 24.47 0.08 2.57
N GLU A 193 25.20 -1.01 2.34
CA GLU A 193 24.66 -2.39 2.32
C GLU A 193 23.95 -2.80 3.62
N LYS A 194 24.34 -2.23 4.74
CA LYS A 194 23.78 -2.49 6.08
C LYS A 194 22.82 -1.42 6.59
N GLN A 195 22.58 -0.36 5.82
CA GLN A 195 21.68 0.73 6.23
C GLN A 195 20.23 0.29 6.12
N ILE A 196 19.39 0.76 7.05
CA ILE A 196 17.96 0.45 7.07
C ILE A 196 17.29 1.18 5.91
N ALA A 197 16.55 0.44 5.10
CA ALA A 197 15.80 0.98 3.98
C ALA A 197 14.30 0.79 4.18
N VAL A 198 13.51 1.80 3.82
CA VAL A 198 12.05 1.74 3.81
C VAL A 198 11.54 2.07 2.41
N SER A 199 10.85 1.14 1.78
CA SER A 199 10.18 1.37 0.50
C SER A 199 8.69 1.49 0.70
N VAL A 200 8.05 2.37 -0.08
CA VAL A 200 6.60 2.59 -0.08
C VAL A 200 6.14 2.57 -1.52
N GLU A 201 5.26 1.65 -1.90
CA GLU A 201 4.73 1.54 -3.26
C GLU A 201 3.24 1.24 -3.29
N ASN A 202 2.48 2.00 -4.08
CA ASN A 202 1.05 1.76 -4.28
C ASN A 202 0.84 0.85 -5.48
N PHE A 203 -0.15 -0.03 -5.38
CA PHE A 203 -0.63 -0.88 -6.45
C PHE A 203 -2.16 -0.96 -6.38
N ILE A 204 -2.79 -1.40 -7.47
CA ILE A 204 -4.22 -1.73 -7.47
C ILE A 204 -4.42 -3.23 -7.50
N ALA A 205 -5.46 -3.72 -6.83
CA ALA A 205 -5.82 -5.13 -6.85
C ALA A 205 -7.34 -5.30 -6.87
N GLU A 206 -7.79 -6.28 -7.65
CA GLU A 206 -9.14 -6.81 -7.56
C GLU A 206 -9.20 -7.80 -6.40
N LEU A 207 -9.94 -7.47 -5.34
CA LEU A 207 -10.05 -8.33 -4.15
C LEU A 207 -11.32 -9.19 -4.17
N LEU A 208 -12.33 -8.75 -4.93
CA LEU A 208 -13.60 -9.45 -5.17
C LEU A 208 -13.99 -9.19 -6.64
N PRO A 209 -14.85 -10.01 -7.26
CA PRO A 209 -15.27 -9.81 -8.64
C PRO A 209 -15.74 -8.37 -8.90
N ASP A 210 -15.10 -7.71 -9.86
CA ASP A 210 -15.32 -6.32 -10.27
C ASP A 210 -15.09 -5.26 -9.18
N LYS A 211 -14.50 -5.63 -8.03
CA LYS A 211 -14.19 -4.70 -6.93
C LYS A 211 -12.69 -4.52 -6.79
N TRP A 212 -12.26 -3.35 -7.22
CA TRP A 212 -10.87 -2.92 -7.22
C TRP A 212 -10.55 -2.04 -6.03
N PHE A 213 -9.30 -2.09 -5.60
CA PHE A 213 -8.80 -1.34 -4.46
C PHE A 213 -7.40 -0.80 -4.74
N ASP A 214 -7.10 0.41 -4.27
CA ASP A 214 -5.74 0.93 -4.13
C ASP A 214 -5.16 0.51 -2.77
N ILE A 215 -3.94 0.01 -2.77
CA ILE A 215 -3.23 -0.47 -1.58
C ILE A 215 -1.77 -0.02 -1.68
N GLY A 216 -1.24 0.57 -0.62
CA GLY A 216 0.19 0.82 -0.45
C GLY A 216 0.86 -0.35 0.27
N CYS A 217 1.92 -0.91 -0.30
CA CYS A 217 2.85 -1.79 0.40
C CYS A 217 4.03 -0.99 0.97
N LEU A 218 4.47 -1.37 2.16
CA LEU A 218 5.65 -0.84 2.83
C LEU A 218 6.58 -2.00 3.11
N ILE A 219 7.84 -1.87 2.70
CA ILE A 219 8.91 -2.83 3.02
C ILE A 219 9.91 -2.12 3.92
N VAL A 220 10.23 -2.73 5.06
CA VAL A 220 11.36 -2.34 5.91
C VAL A 220 12.41 -3.44 5.83
N GLU A 221 13.60 -3.06 5.37
CA GLU A 221 14.73 -3.96 5.22
C GLU A 221 15.93 -3.46 6.04
N ASP A 222 16.40 -4.32 6.93
CA ASP A 222 17.59 -4.11 7.74
C ASP A 222 18.50 -5.34 7.65
N PRO A 223 19.49 -5.31 6.73
CA PRO A 223 20.42 -6.40 6.53
C PRO A 223 21.37 -6.62 7.72
N ALA A 224 21.63 -5.60 8.55
CA ALA A 224 22.50 -5.75 9.72
C ALA A 224 21.90 -6.70 10.76
N HIS A 225 20.57 -6.67 10.92
CA HIS A 225 19.84 -7.55 11.84
C HIS A 225 19.08 -8.68 11.12
N GLY A 226 19.19 -8.79 9.79
CA GLY A 226 18.47 -9.79 9.00
C GLY A 226 16.95 -9.62 9.06
N ILE A 227 16.46 -8.39 9.19
CA ILE A 227 15.03 -8.09 9.33
C ILE A 227 14.46 -7.68 7.97
N HIS A 228 13.46 -8.44 7.52
CA HIS A 228 12.56 -8.08 6.42
C HIS A 228 11.13 -8.06 6.94
N LEU A 229 10.44 -6.93 6.76
CA LEU A 229 9.09 -6.70 7.23
C LEU A 229 8.25 -6.04 6.14
N GLU A 230 7.02 -6.50 6.01
CA GLU A 230 6.05 -5.98 5.07
C GLU A 230 4.79 -5.54 5.82
N ALA A 231 4.22 -4.41 5.40
CA ALA A 231 2.93 -3.93 5.88
C ALA A 231 2.15 -3.30 4.73
N PHE A 232 0.83 -3.26 4.86
CA PHE A 232 -0.05 -2.69 3.85
C PHE A 232 -0.89 -1.56 4.45
N THR A 233 -1.19 -0.54 3.65
CA THR A 233 -2.21 0.45 4.01
C THR A 233 -3.59 -0.21 4.02
N GLN A 234 -4.56 0.45 4.62
CA GLN A 234 -5.97 0.10 4.39
C GLN A 234 -6.26 0.14 2.88
N ALA A 235 -7.06 -0.81 2.41
CA ALA A 235 -7.52 -0.86 1.02
C ALA A 235 -8.55 0.24 0.77
N THR A 236 -8.30 1.10 -0.23
CA THR A 236 -9.24 2.14 -0.65
C THR A 236 -10.03 1.66 -1.87
N PRO A 237 -11.36 1.56 -1.79
CA PRO A 237 -12.18 1.15 -2.93
C PRO A 237 -11.96 2.06 -4.15
N LEU A 238 -11.82 1.45 -5.32
CA LEU A 238 -11.72 2.11 -6.60
C LEU A 238 -12.95 1.79 -7.46
N PRO A 239 -13.63 2.81 -8.02
CA PRO A 239 -14.69 2.57 -8.97
C PRO A 239 -14.16 1.88 -10.24
N LEU A 240 -14.88 0.86 -10.69
CA LEU A 240 -14.47 -0.02 -11.79
C LEU A 240 -14.24 0.76 -13.08
N GLU A 241 -15.06 1.77 -13.35
CA GLU A 241 -15.01 2.58 -14.57
C GLU A 241 -13.64 3.27 -14.74
N PHE A 242 -13.01 3.72 -13.66
CA PHE A 242 -11.71 4.38 -13.73
C PHE A 242 -10.57 3.37 -13.93
N VAL A 243 -10.71 2.15 -13.41
CA VAL A 243 -9.77 1.05 -13.67
C VAL A 243 -9.86 0.60 -15.12
N GLN A 244 -11.08 0.39 -15.64
CA GLN A 244 -11.31 0.03 -17.04
C GLN A 244 -10.80 1.10 -18.00
N GLN A 245 -10.95 2.37 -17.66
CA GLN A 245 -10.38 3.47 -18.44
C GLN A 245 -8.84 3.47 -18.41
N ALA A 246 -8.20 3.20 -17.27
CA ALA A 246 -6.74 3.05 -17.21
C ALA A 246 -6.26 1.84 -18.04
N GLN A 247 -7.01 0.74 -18.03
CA GLN A 247 -6.74 -0.45 -18.83
C GLN A 247 -6.87 -0.18 -20.33
N SER A 248 -7.92 0.54 -20.76
CA SER A 248 -8.13 0.88 -22.18
C SER A 248 -7.10 1.87 -22.72
N LEU A 249 -6.59 2.76 -21.87
CA LEU A 249 -5.50 3.68 -22.19
C LEU A 249 -4.11 3.02 -22.20
N THR A 250 -4.00 1.75 -21.78
CA THR A 250 -2.74 1.01 -21.81
C THR A 250 -2.63 0.23 -23.12
N PRO A 251 -1.63 0.50 -24.00
CA PRO A 251 -1.43 -0.23 -25.25
C PRO A 251 -1.10 -1.71 -25.05
N GLN A 252 -1.59 -2.60 -25.92
CA GLN A 252 -1.39 -4.06 -25.79
C GLN A 252 0.09 -4.47 -25.88
N ASP A 253 0.89 -3.70 -26.61
CA ASP A 253 2.33 -3.83 -26.79
C ASP A 253 3.16 -3.10 -25.73
N TYR A 254 2.52 -2.59 -24.67
CA TYR A 254 3.23 -1.94 -23.57
C TYR A 254 4.22 -2.91 -22.88
N ASN A 255 5.50 -2.54 -22.87
CA ASN A 255 6.61 -3.39 -22.43
C ASN A 255 6.54 -3.82 -20.95
N LEU A 256 5.90 -3.03 -20.08
CA LEU A 256 5.74 -3.37 -18.66
C LEU A 256 4.34 -3.88 -18.31
N ARG A 257 3.54 -4.27 -19.31
CA ARG A 257 2.16 -4.78 -19.12
C ARG A 257 2.08 -6.01 -18.22
N TRP A 258 3.16 -6.78 -18.13
CA TRP A 258 3.30 -7.91 -17.19
C TRP A 258 3.21 -7.48 -15.71
N SER A 259 3.49 -6.21 -15.41
CA SER A 259 3.53 -5.66 -14.05
C SER A 259 2.42 -4.66 -13.75
N GLY A 260 1.73 -4.15 -14.77
CA GLY A 260 0.61 -3.24 -14.57
C GLY A 260 0.27 -2.35 -15.75
N LEU A 261 -0.28 -1.17 -15.46
CA LEU A 261 -0.84 -0.24 -16.44
C LEU A 261 0.10 0.96 -16.68
N LEU A 262 0.08 1.47 -17.91
CA LEU A 262 0.86 2.63 -18.32
C LEU A 262 0.35 3.91 -17.64
N VAL A 263 -0.97 4.02 -17.49
CA VAL A 263 -1.66 5.17 -16.88
C VAL A 263 -2.16 4.78 -15.51
N THR A 264 -1.99 5.67 -14.53
CA THR A 264 -2.48 5.45 -13.16
C THR A 264 -3.96 5.79 -13.02
N VAL A 265 -4.64 5.10 -12.09
CA VAL A 265 -6.04 5.40 -11.77
C VAL A 265 -6.19 6.82 -11.22
N GLY A 266 -5.19 7.30 -10.47
CA GLY A 266 -5.15 8.70 -10.01
C GLY A 266 -5.13 9.71 -11.16
N GLU A 267 -4.39 9.44 -12.24
CA GLU A 267 -4.39 10.31 -13.43
C GLU A 267 -5.72 10.28 -14.19
N VAL A 268 -6.40 9.13 -14.21
CA VAL A 268 -7.74 9.01 -14.78
C VAL A 268 -8.75 9.80 -13.95
N LEU A 269 -8.69 9.67 -12.63
CA LEU A 269 -9.57 10.39 -11.68
C LEU A 269 -9.41 11.91 -11.83
N GLU A 270 -8.18 12.42 -11.83
CA GLU A 270 -7.89 13.86 -11.97
C GLU A 270 -8.42 14.45 -13.28
N LYS A 271 -8.42 13.67 -14.37
CA LYS A 271 -8.98 14.10 -15.66
C LYS A 271 -10.50 14.07 -15.69
N SER A 272 -11.11 13.18 -14.91
CA SER A 272 -12.55 12.88 -14.99
C SER A 272 -13.38 13.62 -13.95
N LEU A 273 -12.78 14.01 -12.83
CA LEU A 273 -13.46 14.61 -11.68
C LEU A 273 -12.90 15.99 -11.36
N VAL A 274 -13.81 16.95 -11.09
CA VAL A 274 -13.44 18.32 -10.70
C VAL A 274 -12.91 18.33 -9.26
N ASN A 275 -11.86 19.10 -9.01
CA ASN A 275 -11.22 19.27 -7.68
C ASN A 275 -10.62 17.98 -7.08
N VAL A 276 -10.31 16.97 -7.90
CA VAL A 276 -9.59 15.76 -7.46
C VAL A 276 -8.16 15.83 -7.96
N SER A 277 -7.19 15.73 -7.04
CA SER A 277 -5.77 15.65 -7.41
C SER A 277 -5.32 14.20 -7.50
N ARG A 278 -4.54 13.85 -8.53
CA ARG A 278 -4.00 12.49 -8.68
C ARG A 278 -3.07 12.07 -7.54
N THR A 279 -2.49 13.01 -6.81
CA THR A 279 -1.52 12.74 -5.75
C THR A 279 -2.17 12.38 -4.42
N ASP A 280 -3.42 12.79 -4.20
CA ASP A 280 -4.16 12.63 -2.94
C ASP A 280 -5.68 12.51 -3.12
N TRP A 281 -6.12 11.79 -4.15
CA TRP A 281 -7.55 11.53 -4.41
C TRP A 281 -8.22 10.75 -3.28
N HIS A 282 -7.44 10.02 -2.48
CA HIS A 282 -7.88 9.29 -1.28
C HIS A 282 -8.65 10.20 -0.32
N LEU A 283 -8.20 11.45 -0.15
CA LEU A 283 -8.83 12.42 0.74
C LEU A 283 -10.26 12.72 0.31
N THR A 284 -10.50 12.91 -0.99
CA THR A 284 -11.83 13.19 -1.52
C THR A 284 -12.77 12.01 -1.38
N PHE A 285 -12.27 10.78 -1.53
CA PHE A 285 -13.10 9.57 -1.53
C PHE A 285 -13.35 9.00 -0.14
N THR A 286 -12.41 9.16 0.79
CA THR A 286 -12.44 8.50 2.10
C THR A 286 -12.38 9.46 3.28
N GLY A 287 -12.05 10.73 3.06
CA GLY A 287 -11.72 11.67 4.12
C GLY A 287 -10.32 11.48 4.73
N MET A 288 -9.56 10.45 4.31
CA MET A 288 -8.19 10.24 4.73
C MET A 288 -7.21 10.58 3.61
N SER A 289 -6.21 11.40 3.91
CA SER A 289 -5.12 11.67 2.99
C SER A 289 -4.23 10.45 2.81
N ARG A 290 -3.61 10.36 1.64
CA ARG A 290 -2.57 9.37 1.31
C ARG A 290 -1.44 9.37 2.34
N ARG A 291 -1.03 10.55 2.82
CA ARG A 291 0.00 10.67 3.88
C ARG A 291 -0.43 9.96 5.15
N GLN A 292 -1.68 10.17 5.61
CA GLN A 292 -2.20 9.54 6.83
C GLN A 292 -2.26 8.01 6.68
N MET A 293 -2.69 7.53 5.51
CA MET A 293 -2.71 6.09 5.22
C MET A 293 -1.31 5.48 5.28
N ILE A 294 -0.31 6.12 4.66
CA ILE A 294 1.09 5.68 4.71
C ILE A 294 1.62 5.73 6.14
N TYR A 295 1.36 6.81 6.87
CA TYR A 295 1.80 6.98 8.26
C TYR A 295 1.24 5.86 9.16
N SER A 296 -0.03 5.51 9.01
CA SER A 296 -0.65 4.42 9.79
C SER A 296 0.06 3.08 9.57
N ALA A 297 0.31 2.72 8.31
CA ALA A 297 1.04 1.50 7.97
C ALA A 297 2.52 1.56 8.42
N ALA A 298 3.16 2.73 8.26
CA ALA A 298 4.54 2.98 8.68
C ALA A 298 4.69 2.83 10.20
N LYS A 299 3.71 3.30 10.98
CA LYS A 299 3.70 3.19 12.44
C LYS A 299 3.55 1.74 12.88
N ALA A 300 2.68 0.99 12.21
CA ALA A 300 2.52 -0.44 12.46
C ALA A 300 3.83 -1.21 12.19
N VAL A 301 4.47 -0.98 11.03
CA VAL A 301 5.72 -1.66 10.69
C VAL A 301 6.89 -1.21 11.56
N ALA A 302 6.97 0.06 11.95
CA ALA A 302 7.96 0.55 12.92
C ALA A 302 7.82 -0.14 14.29
N GLY A 303 6.58 -0.34 14.75
CA GLY A 303 6.28 -1.10 15.97
C GLY A 303 6.70 -2.58 15.87
N MET A 304 6.42 -3.23 14.73
CA MET A 304 6.87 -4.60 14.46
C MET A 304 8.41 -4.69 14.42
N TYR A 305 9.05 -3.71 13.78
CA TYR A 305 10.50 -3.61 13.67
C TYR A 305 11.15 -3.46 15.05
N LYS A 306 10.64 -2.58 15.91
CA LYS A 306 11.12 -2.39 17.29
C LYS A 306 11.12 -3.70 18.10
N LYS A 307 10.11 -4.56 17.90
CA LYS A 307 10.00 -5.86 18.59
C LYS A 307 11.02 -6.89 18.09
N ARG A 308 11.54 -6.74 16.88
CA ARG A 308 12.54 -7.65 16.28
C ARG A 308 13.98 -7.24 16.57
N LEU A 309 14.21 -6.00 17.01
CA LEU A 309 15.54 -5.55 17.39
C LEU A 309 16.02 -6.28 18.65
N PRO A 310 17.33 -6.57 18.76
CA PRO A 310 17.92 -7.10 19.98
C PRO A 310 17.59 -6.21 21.20
N PRO A 311 17.40 -6.79 22.39
CA PRO A 311 17.24 -6.02 23.62
C PRO A 311 18.45 -5.08 23.78
N ARG A 312 18.20 -3.81 24.12
CA ARG A 312 19.29 -2.90 24.47
C ARG A 312 19.93 -3.42 25.76
N THR A 313 21.19 -3.83 25.69
CA THR A 313 22.04 -3.92 26.88
C THR A 313 22.17 -2.52 27.46
N MET A 314 21.56 -2.32 28.63
CA MET A 314 21.73 -1.10 29.42
C MET A 314 23.12 -1.06 30.06
#